data_AF-A0A508AZZ7-F1
#
_entry.id   AF-A0A508AZZ7-F1
#
_cell.length_a   1.000
_cell.length_b   1.000
_cell.length_c   1.000
_cell.angle_alpha   90.00
_cell.angle_beta   90.00
_cell.angle_gamma   90.00
#
_symmetry.space_group_name_H-M   'P 1'
#
loop_
_entity.id
_entity.type
_entity.pdbx_description
1 polymer ?
#
loop_
_entity_poly.entity_id
_entity_poly.type
_entity_poly.pdbx_seq_one_letter_code
_entity_poly.pdbx_strand_id
1 'polypeptide(L)'
;MDWGRGASTARASRNESEAQSEQGKGEMGSGLMQVADRIVEWITRERPIERKLLVAGLACLATVGAGPGWALATKVFGHDITISRIQPIPDLLSWTIGGTGGLLLIAAGLLAGIRYRDDRKDRSRHLVLTIEQRGLRDTADTPLLDAIPQSIKGRRQPLVVDIRDRIKDGVVTDPEAALERVVGLPRLIESYKNGKDPSDIVVVYGGLSPVPFTFLAGVLLDDESQIVTLDWDRASEAWRQLNSEDDGDSFKVAGIEQLPPGTTEVAVAVSVSYLVDPEAVSRSLPSSPIVELKLPRRSPDNHWSEAKQQRLMMEFLTNMIRLADSGVKTIHLFLAAQNSVVFRLGRVYDKRNLPRVLVYQYQKGRKVEHPWSIEMPVQDVEKAAIRWL
;
A
#
# COMPACT_ATOMS: atom_id res chain seq x y z
N MET A 1 36.18 68.06 36.01
CA MET A 1 36.17 68.09 34.53
C MET A 1 35.43 66.85 34.08
N ASP A 2 34.22 67.12 33.62
CA ASP A 2 33.28 66.20 32.99
C ASP A 2 33.77 65.82 31.58
N TRP A 3 33.04 64.94 30.87
CA TRP A 3 33.23 64.37 29.52
C TRP A 3 33.66 62.90 29.50
N GLY A 4 32.68 62.00 29.33
CA GLY A 4 32.99 60.63 28.92
C GLY A 4 31.92 59.56 29.11
N ARG A 5 30.62 59.88 29.26
CA ARG A 5 29.55 58.86 29.28
C ARG A 5 28.31 59.35 28.54
N GLY A 6 28.33 59.25 27.21
CA GLY A 6 27.17 59.57 26.37
C GLY A 6 27.06 58.82 25.03
N ALA A 7 28.08 58.06 24.61
CA ALA A 7 28.11 57.46 23.26
C ALA A 7 27.81 55.96 23.20
N SER A 8 27.72 55.25 24.34
CA SER A 8 27.61 53.77 24.35
C SER A 8 26.18 53.23 24.39
N THR A 9 25.21 54.00 24.88
CA THR A 9 23.83 53.50 25.07
C THR A 9 22.94 53.74 23.85
N ALA A 10 23.24 54.74 23.01
CA ALA A 10 22.48 55.03 21.79
C ALA A 10 22.80 54.07 20.62
N ARG A 11 23.96 53.38 20.65
CA ARG A 11 24.35 52.40 19.62
C ARG A 11 23.73 51.02 19.86
N ALA A 12 23.48 50.67 21.12
CA ALA A 12 22.84 49.40 21.49
C ALA A 12 21.34 49.40 21.17
N SER A 13 20.62 50.49 21.45
CA SER A 13 19.18 50.59 21.18
C SER A 13 18.84 50.66 19.68
N ARG A 14 19.78 51.11 18.84
CA ARG A 14 19.59 51.18 17.37
C ARG A 14 19.78 49.82 16.69
N ASN A 15 20.69 48.99 17.21
CA ASN A 15 20.92 47.64 16.70
C ASN A 15 19.78 46.67 17.08
N GLU A 16 19.14 46.84 18.24
CA GLU A 16 17.99 46.02 18.63
C GLU A 16 16.72 46.33 17.82
N SER A 17 16.51 47.60 17.40
CA SER A 17 15.36 47.92 16.54
C SER A 17 15.56 47.48 15.08
N GLU A 18 16.79 47.49 14.58
CA GLU A 18 17.10 46.96 13.23
C GLU A 18 16.95 45.44 13.18
N ALA A 19 17.43 44.71 14.20
CA ALA A 19 17.29 43.26 14.31
C ALA A 19 15.82 42.79 14.42
N GLN A 20 14.98 43.52 15.17
CA GLN A 20 13.54 43.21 15.25
C GLN A 20 12.79 43.54 13.95
N SER A 21 13.27 44.49 13.13
CA SER A 21 12.68 44.82 11.83
C SER A 21 13.02 43.80 10.73
N GLU A 22 14.19 43.14 10.82
CA GLU A 22 14.59 42.09 9.88
C GLU A 22 13.93 40.75 10.21
N GLN A 23 13.75 40.43 11.49
CA GLN A 23 13.08 39.19 11.92
C GLN A 23 11.59 39.16 11.54
N GLY A 24 10.90 40.30 11.58
CA GLY A 24 9.51 40.44 11.11
C GLY A 24 9.34 40.37 9.58
N LYS A 25 10.36 40.74 8.80
CA LYS A 25 10.34 40.60 7.33
C LYS A 25 10.57 39.16 6.85
N GLY A 26 11.35 38.38 7.59
CA GLY A 26 11.62 36.97 7.30
C GLY A 26 10.40 36.05 7.51
N GLU A 27 9.62 36.28 8.58
CA GLU A 27 8.40 35.49 8.85
C GLU A 27 7.25 35.81 7.88
N MET A 28 7.13 37.08 7.46
CA MET A 28 6.12 37.49 6.48
C MET A 28 6.43 36.95 5.07
N GLY A 29 7.73 36.87 4.70
CA GLY A 29 8.19 36.25 3.46
C GLY A 29 7.98 34.74 3.43
N SER A 30 8.21 34.04 4.56
CA SER A 30 7.97 32.60 4.69
C SER A 30 6.49 32.24 4.58
N GLY A 31 5.60 33.03 5.20
CA GLY A 31 4.15 32.83 5.09
C GLY A 31 3.62 33.05 3.67
N LEU A 32 4.10 34.08 2.98
CA LEU A 32 3.73 34.34 1.57
C LEU A 32 4.26 33.26 0.63
N MET A 33 5.44 32.72 0.89
CA MET A 33 6.05 31.65 0.09
C MET A 33 5.34 30.31 0.30
N GLN A 34 4.90 29.98 1.53
CA GLN A 34 4.05 28.81 1.80
C GLN A 34 2.65 28.94 1.17
N VAL A 35 2.09 30.15 1.14
CA VAL A 35 0.81 30.41 0.47
C VAL A 35 0.97 30.31 -1.05
N ALA A 36 2.07 30.83 -1.61
CA ALA A 36 2.39 30.72 -3.03
C ALA A 36 2.59 29.26 -3.45
N ASP A 37 3.35 28.48 -2.68
CA ASP A 37 3.58 27.05 -2.96
C ASP A 37 2.27 26.26 -2.88
N ARG A 38 1.40 26.53 -1.90
CA ARG A 38 0.06 25.93 -1.84
C ARG A 38 -0.84 26.36 -3.00
N ILE A 39 -0.73 27.60 -3.47
CA ILE A 39 -1.47 28.09 -4.63
C ILE A 39 -0.96 27.42 -5.91
N VAL A 40 0.35 27.26 -6.06
CA VAL A 40 0.97 26.58 -7.20
C VAL A 40 0.58 25.10 -7.21
N GLU A 41 0.68 24.42 -6.06
CA GLU A 41 0.25 23.03 -5.88
C GLU A 41 -1.26 22.84 -6.08
N TRP A 42 -2.05 23.87 -5.76
CA TRP A 42 -3.49 23.91 -6.04
C TRP A 42 -3.81 24.15 -7.53
N ILE A 43 -3.05 25.01 -8.21
CA ILE A 43 -3.18 25.32 -9.64
C ILE A 43 -2.74 24.13 -10.52
N THR A 44 -1.76 23.35 -10.07
CA THR A 44 -1.20 22.20 -10.81
C THR A 44 -2.00 20.91 -10.64
N ARG A 45 -2.92 20.85 -9.68
CA ARG A 45 -3.78 19.67 -9.47
C ARG A 45 -4.83 19.56 -10.58
N GLU A 46 -4.89 18.41 -11.26
CA GLU A 46 -5.81 18.13 -12.38
C GLU A 46 -7.29 18.34 -12.01
N ARG A 47 -7.82 19.55 -12.25
CA ARG A 47 -9.21 19.91 -11.92
C ARG A 47 -9.81 20.77 -13.03
N PRO A 48 -10.57 20.18 -13.97
CA PRO A 48 -10.84 20.81 -15.25
C PRO A 48 -11.85 21.95 -15.20
N ILE A 49 -12.70 22.09 -14.18
CA ILE A 49 -13.76 23.12 -14.16
C ILE A 49 -13.43 24.30 -13.22
N GLU A 50 -12.90 24.03 -12.02
CA GLU A 50 -12.51 25.08 -11.07
C GLU A 50 -11.33 25.88 -11.61
N ARG A 51 -10.36 25.20 -12.25
CA ARG A 51 -9.23 25.85 -12.92
C ARG A 51 -9.70 26.71 -14.09
N LYS A 52 -10.67 26.26 -14.89
CA LYS A 52 -11.23 27.07 -15.98
C LYS A 52 -11.93 28.32 -15.45
N LEU A 53 -12.72 28.19 -14.37
CA LEU A 53 -13.41 29.33 -13.75
C LEU A 53 -12.43 30.33 -13.11
N LEU A 54 -11.39 29.84 -12.42
CA LEU A 54 -10.36 30.70 -11.84
C LEU A 54 -9.53 31.40 -12.91
N VAL A 55 -9.09 30.69 -13.95
CA VAL A 55 -8.35 31.30 -15.07
C VAL A 55 -9.22 32.33 -15.79
N ALA A 56 -10.50 32.05 -16.02
CA ALA A 56 -11.42 33.00 -16.62
C ALA A 56 -11.67 34.23 -15.73
N GLY A 57 -11.83 34.03 -14.42
CA GLY A 57 -12.00 35.11 -13.45
C GLY A 57 -10.76 36.01 -13.35
N LEU A 58 -9.57 35.41 -13.24
CA LEU A 58 -8.30 36.13 -13.24
C LEU A 58 -8.05 36.87 -14.56
N ALA A 59 -8.40 36.27 -15.71
CA ALA A 59 -8.29 36.93 -17.01
C ALA A 59 -9.22 38.15 -17.11
N CYS A 60 -10.45 38.06 -16.62
CA CYS A 60 -11.38 39.20 -16.56
C CYS A 60 -10.81 40.32 -15.69
N LEU A 61 -10.29 40.01 -14.50
CA LEU A 61 -9.70 41.03 -13.61
C LEU A 61 -8.41 41.62 -14.19
N ALA A 62 -7.56 40.82 -14.83
CA ALA A 62 -6.36 41.30 -15.51
C ALA A 62 -6.70 42.27 -16.65
N THR A 63 -7.77 41.99 -17.42
CA THR A 63 -8.21 42.87 -18.51
C THR A 63 -8.71 44.25 -18.04
N VAL A 64 -9.18 44.34 -16.79
CA VAL A 64 -9.62 45.58 -16.16
C VAL A 64 -8.46 46.27 -15.41
N GLY A 65 -7.59 45.51 -14.75
CA GLY A 65 -6.49 46.01 -13.92
C GLY A 65 -5.24 46.45 -14.70
N ALA A 66 -5.06 45.97 -15.94
CA ALA A 66 -3.86 46.27 -16.73
C ALA A 66 -3.80 47.70 -17.32
N GLY A 67 -4.76 48.57 -17.01
CA GLY A 67 -4.78 49.97 -17.45
C GLY A 67 -4.83 50.15 -18.98
N PRO A 68 -4.77 51.39 -19.49
CA PRO A 68 -4.58 51.65 -20.91
C PRO A 68 -3.14 51.27 -21.31
N GLY A 69 -2.95 50.41 -22.31
CA GLY A 69 -1.64 50.18 -22.92
C GLY A 69 -0.98 48.81 -22.69
N TRP A 70 -1.73 47.72 -22.52
CA TRP A 70 -1.13 46.37 -22.51
C TRP A 70 -1.23 45.69 -23.88
N ALA A 71 -0.24 44.84 -24.19
CA ALA A 71 -0.23 43.98 -25.36
C ALA A 71 0.17 42.56 -24.94
N LEU A 72 -0.62 41.57 -25.34
CA LEU A 72 -0.31 40.15 -25.19
C LEU A 72 -0.01 39.58 -26.57
N ALA A 73 1.23 39.16 -26.77
CA ALA A 73 1.65 38.39 -27.94
C ALA A 73 1.70 36.91 -27.56
N THR A 74 1.01 36.07 -28.33
CA THR A 74 1.07 34.62 -28.16
C THR A 74 1.09 33.92 -29.52
N LYS A 75 1.76 32.77 -29.58
CA LYS A 75 1.78 31.90 -30.76
C LYS A 75 0.74 30.80 -30.60
N VAL A 76 -0.20 30.71 -31.53
CA VAL A 76 -1.18 29.61 -31.57
C VAL A 76 -1.16 29.03 -32.99
N PHE A 77 -0.94 27.72 -33.11
CA PHE A 77 -0.82 27.00 -34.40
C PHE A 77 0.18 27.61 -35.40
N GLY A 78 1.31 28.14 -34.91
CA GLY A 78 2.39 28.66 -35.77
C GLY A 78 2.18 30.08 -36.30
N HIS A 79 1.06 30.73 -35.98
CA HIS A 79 0.82 32.14 -36.33
C HIS A 79 1.02 33.06 -35.13
N ASP A 80 1.64 34.22 -35.37
CA ASP A 80 1.81 35.27 -34.37
C ASP A 80 0.51 36.08 -34.24
N ILE A 81 -0.13 35.99 -33.08
CA ILE A 81 -1.30 36.79 -32.74
C ILE A 81 -0.88 37.80 -31.68
N THR A 82 -0.95 39.09 -32.03
CA THR A 82 -0.69 40.19 -31.11
C THR A 82 -1.99 40.92 -30.81
N ILE A 83 -2.43 40.88 -29.56
CA ILE A 83 -3.62 41.63 -29.10
C ILE A 83 -3.10 42.79 -28.25
N SER A 84 -3.17 44.00 -28.78
CA SER A 84 -2.80 45.23 -28.08
C SER A 84 -4.01 46.13 -27.84
N ARG A 85 -4.01 46.84 -26.71
CA ARG A 85 -5.08 47.76 -26.34
C ARG A 85 -4.59 49.20 -26.27
N ILE A 86 -5.14 50.05 -27.13
CA ILE A 86 -4.74 51.46 -27.28
C ILE A 86 -5.75 52.42 -26.63
N GLN A 87 -7.00 52.00 -26.38
CA GLN A 87 -8.06 52.86 -25.82
C GLN A 87 -8.64 52.36 -24.48
N PRO A 88 -9.01 53.28 -23.56
CA PRO A 88 -9.62 52.95 -22.27
C PRO A 88 -10.97 52.23 -22.45
N ILE A 89 -11.30 51.29 -21.56
CA ILE A 89 -12.67 50.73 -21.49
C ILE A 89 -13.64 51.86 -21.08
N PRO A 90 -14.84 51.96 -21.66
CA PRO A 90 -15.92 52.72 -21.05
C PRO A 90 -16.20 52.19 -19.63
N ASP A 91 -16.43 53.09 -18.67
CA ASP A 91 -16.57 52.75 -17.25
C ASP A 91 -17.61 51.64 -17.01
N LEU A 92 -18.77 51.72 -17.67
CA LEU A 92 -19.82 50.70 -17.58
C LEU A 92 -19.30 49.30 -17.96
N LEU A 93 -18.48 49.22 -19.02
CA LEU A 93 -17.91 47.96 -19.49
C LEU A 93 -16.80 47.47 -18.52
N SER A 94 -16.00 48.37 -17.93
CA SER A 94 -15.05 48.04 -16.85
C SER A 94 -15.74 47.38 -15.66
N TRP A 95 -16.84 47.98 -15.18
CA TRP A 95 -17.62 47.48 -14.05
C TRP A 95 -18.25 46.11 -14.36
N THR A 96 -18.77 45.91 -15.57
CA THR A 96 -19.34 44.61 -15.96
C THR A 96 -18.29 43.50 -16.06
N ILE A 97 -17.12 43.76 -16.64
CA ILE A 97 -16.04 42.76 -16.75
C ILE A 97 -15.45 42.46 -15.36
N GLY A 98 -15.22 43.50 -14.55
CA GLY A 98 -14.72 43.35 -13.18
C GLY A 98 -15.70 42.59 -12.29
N GLY A 99 -17.00 42.94 -12.36
CA GLY A 99 -18.06 42.24 -11.64
C GLY A 99 -18.21 40.78 -12.06
N THR A 100 -18.11 40.50 -13.36
CA THR A 100 -18.12 39.12 -13.89
C THR A 100 -16.90 38.33 -13.42
N GLY A 101 -15.70 38.94 -13.45
CA GLY A 101 -14.47 38.33 -12.93
C GLY A 101 -14.57 38.00 -11.44
N GLY A 102 -15.10 38.93 -10.64
CA GLY A 102 -15.37 38.71 -9.22
C GLY A 102 -16.36 37.57 -8.96
N LEU A 103 -17.48 37.53 -9.70
CA LEU A 103 -18.47 36.45 -9.62
C LEU A 103 -17.87 35.08 -9.97
N LEU A 104 -17.04 35.00 -11.02
CA LEU A 104 -16.35 33.76 -11.41
C LEU A 104 -15.40 33.26 -10.31
N LEU A 105 -14.68 34.16 -9.64
CA LEU A 105 -13.81 33.79 -8.52
C LEU A 105 -14.61 33.35 -7.30
N ILE A 106 -15.71 34.02 -6.97
CA ILE A 106 -16.62 33.61 -5.89
C ILE A 106 -17.21 32.23 -6.19
N ALA A 107 -17.68 32.00 -7.43
CA ALA A 107 -18.20 30.70 -7.86
C ALA A 107 -17.14 29.60 -7.79
N ALA A 108 -15.90 29.88 -8.22
CA ALA A 108 -14.78 28.95 -8.10
C ALA A 108 -14.47 28.62 -6.63
N GLY A 109 -14.46 29.63 -5.74
CA GLY A 109 -14.25 29.46 -4.31
C GLY A 109 -15.36 28.65 -3.63
N LEU A 110 -16.62 28.90 -3.97
CA LEU A 110 -17.78 28.16 -3.46
C LEU A 110 -17.76 26.70 -3.91
N LEU A 111 -17.54 26.44 -5.20
CA LEU A 111 -17.42 25.07 -5.74
C LEU A 111 -16.26 24.32 -5.11
N ALA A 112 -15.11 24.98 -4.93
CA ALA A 112 -13.95 24.41 -4.23
C ALA A 112 -14.27 24.12 -2.75
N GLY A 113 -15.00 25.02 -2.08
CA GLY A 113 -15.42 24.84 -0.69
C GLY A 113 -16.42 23.70 -0.50
N ILE A 114 -17.43 23.59 -1.35
CA ILE A 114 -18.40 22.48 -1.35
C ILE A 114 -17.66 21.16 -1.58
N ARG A 115 -16.84 21.06 -2.63
CA ARG A 115 -16.07 19.85 -2.92
C ARG A 115 -15.06 19.53 -1.82
N TYR A 116 -14.44 20.52 -1.19
CA TYR A 116 -13.55 20.29 -0.06
C TYR A 116 -14.31 19.70 1.14
N ARG A 117 -15.53 20.17 1.39
CA ARG A 117 -16.40 19.59 2.43
C ARG A 117 -16.81 18.17 2.06
N ASP A 118 -17.15 17.91 0.80
CA ASP A 118 -17.56 16.59 0.32
C ASP A 118 -16.38 15.60 0.35
N ASP A 119 -15.20 15.98 -0.19
CA ASP A 119 -13.96 15.20 -0.10
C ASP A 119 -13.58 14.91 1.36
N ARG A 120 -13.77 15.88 2.26
CA ARG A 120 -13.47 15.71 3.70
C ARG A 120 -14.48 14.77 4.37
N LYS A 121 -15.76 14.85 4.01
CA LYS A 121 -16.80 13.92 4.48
C LYS A 121 -16.50 12.52 3.98
N ASP A 122 -16.24 12.35 2.69
CA ASP A 122 -15.90 11.06 2.09
C ASP A 122 -14.64 10.46 2.73
N ARG A 123 -13.58 11.25 2.91
CA ARG A 123 -12.36 10.80 3.60
C ARG A 123 -12.59 10.43 5.06
N SER A 124 -13.53 11.08 5.74
CA SER A 124 -13.88 10.76 7.12
C SER A 124 -14.76 9.51 7.24
N ARG A 125 -15.53 9.20 6.20
CA ARG A 125 -16.39 8.02 6.13
C ARG A 125 -15.58 6.75 5.84
N HIS A 126 -14.80 6.78 4.77
CA HIS A 126 -14.04 5.62 4.29
C HIS A 126 -12.78 5.37 5.14
N LEU A 127 -12.59 4.12 5.55
CA LEU A 127 -11.43 3.64 6.29
C LEU A 127 -10.56 2.79 5.36
N VAL A 128 -9.26 3.08 5.32
CA VAL A 128 -8.26 2.23 4.66
C VAL A 128 -7.42 1.57 5.76
N LEU A 129 -7.71 0.30 6.05
CA LEU A 129 -6.98 -0.47 7.05
C LEU A 129 -5.78 -1.15 6.39
N THR A 130 -4.56 -0.80 6.77
CA THR A 130 -3.36 -1.44 6.24
C THR A 130 -2.81 -2.45 7.21
N ILE A 131 -2.76 -3.72 6.79
CA ILE A 131 -2.19 -4.82 7.54
C ILE A 131 -0.78 -5.05 7.02
N GLU A 132 0.21 -4.71 7.84
CA GLU A 132 1.62 -4.91 7.53
C GLU A 132 2.20 -6.01 8.41
N GLN A 133 2.62 -7.13 7.81
CA GLN A 133 3.31 -8.19 8.55
C GLN A 133 4.82 -8.07 8.41
N ARG A 134 5.53 -8.04 9.55
CA ARG A 134 6.99 -7.90 9.59
C ARG A 134 7.62 -9.08 10.31
N GLY A 135 8.54 -9.76 9.63
CA GLY A 135 9.15 -10.99 10.13
C GLY A 135 10.35 -11.46 9.32
N LEU A 136 11.20 -10.53 8.83
CA LEU A 136 12.43 -10.90 8.12
C LEU A 136 13.69 -10.36 8.81
N ARG A 137 13.85 -9.03 8.86
CA ARG A 137 15.00 -8.36 9.47
C ARG A 137 14.56 -7.07 10.16
N ASP A 138 15.21 -6.76 11.27
CA ASP A 138 15.03 -5.51 12.01
C ASP A 138 15.99 -4.46 11.43
N THR A 139 15.53 -3.70 10.44
CA THR A 139 16.28 -2.63 9.76
C THR A 139 15.36 -1.41 9.59
N ALA A 140 15.91 -0.30 9.09
CA ALA A 140 15.09 0.86 8.72
C ALA A 140 13.95 0.44 7.78
N ASP A 141 12.72 0.78 8.14
CA ASP A 141 11.51 0.33 7.45
C ASP A 141 10.90 1.44 6.59
N THR A 142 10.43 1.07 5.40
CA THR A 142 9.48 1.88 4.62
C THR A 142 8.07 1.35 4.91
N PRO A 143 7.19 2.13 5.57
CA PRO A 143 5.84 1.67 5.91
C PRO A 143 4.98 1.36 4.68
N LEU A 144 4.14 0.33 4.77
CA LEU A 144 3.16 0.00 3.74
C LEU A 144 2.15 1.15 3.53
N LEU A 145 1.82 1.85 4.62
CA LEU A 145 0.88 2.96 4.65
C LEU A 145 1.20 4.07 3.63
N ASP A 146 2.50 4.30 3.39
CA ASP A 146 3.00 5.37 2.54
C ASP A 146 2.90 5.01 1.06
N ALA A 147 2.95 3.72 0.74
CA ALA A 147 2.87 3.21 -0.63
C ALA A 147 1.43 3.01 -1.14
N ILE A 148 0.41 3.23 -0.31
CA ILE A 148 -0.97 3.16 -0.76
C ILE A 148 -1.21 4.23 -1.84
N PRO A 149 -1.68 3.86 -3.04
CA PRO A 149 -1.94 4.81 -4.10
C PRO A 149 -3.02 5.83 -3.70
N GLN A 150 -2.90 7.06 -4.21
CA GLN A 150 -3.87 8.14 -3.92
C GLN A 150 -5.28 7.86 -4.47
N SER A 151 -5.41 6.91 -5.40
CA SER A 151 -6.70 6.43 -5.91
C SER A 151 -7.56 5.79 -4.82
N ILE A 152 -6.94 5.17 -3.80
CA ILE A 152 -7.64 4.62 -2.64
C ILE A 152 -7.89 5.75 -1.64
N LYS A 153 -9.12 6.27 -1.65
CA LYS A 153 -9.57 7.36 -0.77
C LYS A 153 -9.99 6.81 0.60
N GLY A 154 -9.64 7.54 1.66
CA GLY A 154 -10.12 7.27 3.02
C GLY A 154 -9.08 7.63 4.07
N ARG A 155 -9.47 7.56 5.35
CA ARG A 155 -8.55 7.67 6.48
C ARG A 155 -7.71 6.40 6.54
N ARG A 156 -6.39 6.55 6.41
CA ARG A 156 -5.46 5.42 6.49
C ARG A 156 -5.18 5.08 7.95
N GLN A 157 -5.31 3.80 8.31
CA GLN A 157 -5.11 3.28 9.65
C GLN A 157 -4.11 2.11 9.58
N PRO A 158 -2.90 2.26 10.12
CA PRO A 158 -1.95 1.17 10.17
C PRO A 158 -2.31 0.14 11.24
N LEU A 159 -2.16 -1.13 10.88
CA LEU A 159 -2.16 -2.30 11.74
C LEU A 159 -0.88 -3.08 11.41
N VAL A 160 0.08 -3.07 12.33
CA VAL A 160 1.38 -3.72 12.15
C VAL A 160 1.42 -4.97 13.02
N VAL A 161 1.68 -6.12 12.40
CA VAL A 161 1.96 -7.39 13.10
C VAL A 161 3.46 -7.65 12.98
N ASP A 162 4.20 -7.27 14.01
CA ASP A 162 5.66 -7.40 14.05
C ASP A 162 6.08 -8.60 14.90
N ILE A 163 6.78 -9.55 14.28
CA ILE A 163 7.36 -10.73 14.94
C ILE A 163 8.90 -10.72 14.90
N ARG A 164 9.54 -9.62 14.47
CA ARG A 164 11.00 -9.54 14.30
C ARG A 164 11.77 -9.70 15.60
N ASP A 165 11.19 -9.29 16.71
CA ASP A 165 11.73 -9.51 18.06
C ASP A 165 11.76 -11.00 18.48
N ARG A 166 11.24 -11.90 17.64
CA ARG A 166 11.33 -13.36 17.77
C ARG A 166 12.22 -13.98 16.71
N ILE A 167 12.91 -13.18 15.90
CA ILE A 167 13.79 -13.63 14.82
C ILE A 167 15.22 -13.22 15.14
N LYS A 168 16.14 -14.18 15.10
CA LYS A 168 17.59 -13.94 15.23
C LYS A 168 18.29 -14.57 14.04
N ASP A 169 19.11 -13.79 13.34
CA ASP A 169 19.88 -14.23 12.16
C ASP A 169 19.02 -14.90 11.07
N GLY A 170 17.78 -14.42 10.89
CA GLY A 170 16.84 -14.99 9.92
C GLY A 170 16.17 -16.29 10.35
N VAL A 171 16.36 -16.71 11.61
CA VAL A 171 15.72 -17.88 12.21
C VAL A 171 14.69 -17.43 13.25
N VAL A 172 13.49 -17.99 13.18
CA VAL A 172 12.47 -17.81 14.21
C VAL A 172 12.89 -18.58 15.46
N THR A 173 13.19 -17.85 16.52
CA THR A 173 13.71 -18.39 17.79
C THR A 173 12.61 -18.81 18.77
N ASP A 174 11.43 -18.22 18.64
CA ASP A 174 10.27 -18.51 19.49
C ASP A 174 9.01 -18.46 18.60
N PRO A 175 8.71 -19.57 17.90
CA PRO A 175 7.58 -19.68 16.99
C PRO A 175 6.23 -19.51 17.69
N GLU A 176 6.10 -19.99 18.94
CA GLU A 176 4.88 -19.92 19.73
C GLU A 176 4.50 -18.46 20.04
N ALA A 177 5.44 -17.64 20.53
CA ALA A 177 5.14 -16.23 20.78
C ALA A 177 4.90 -15.43 19.48
N ALA A 178 5.55 -15.80 18.38
CA ALA A 178 5.27 -15.21 17.07
C ALA A 178 3.86 -15.57 16.57
N LEU A 179 3.40 -16.80 16.82
CA LEU A 179 2.08 -17.28 16.45
C LEU A 179 0.97 -16.48 17.13
N GLU A 180 1.10 -16.21 18.43
CA GLU A 180 0.10 -15.45 19.20
C GLU A 180 -0.19 -14.06 18.59
N ARG A 181 0.84 -13.40 18.04
CA ARG A 181 0.67 -12.09 17.39
C ARG A 181 -0.14 -12.17 16.11
N VAL A 182 0.03 -13.24 15.33
CA VAL A 182 -0.70 -13.43 14.06
C VAL A 182 -2.13 -13.87 14.32
N VAL A 183 -2.35 -14.77 15.28
CA VAL A 183 -3.70 -15.27 15.65
C VAL A 183 -4.60 -14.15 16.18
N GLY A 184 -4.03 -13.09 16.77
CA GLY A 184 -4.79 -11.91 17.22
C GLY A 184 -5.38 -11.05 16.09
N LEU A 185 -4.97 -11.26 14.83
CA LEU A 185 -5.29 -10.40 13.70
C LEU A 185 -6.81 -10.19 13.46
N PRO A 186 -7.67 -11.23 13.45
CA PRO A 186 -9.11 -11.04 13.24
C PRO A 186 -9.76 -10.13 14.28
N ARG A 187 -9.42 -10.31 15.56
CA ARG A 187 -9.95 -9.49 16.66
C ARG A 187 -9.53 -8.03 16.53
N LEU A 188 -8.28 -7.78 16.13
CA LEU A 188 -7.79 -6.43 15.87
C LEU A 188 -8.57 -5.78 14.72
N ILE A 189 -8.79 -6.51 13.63
CA ILE A 189 -9.57 -6.00 12.49
C ILE A 189 -11.02 -5.71 12.88
N GLU A 190 -11.68 -6.61 13.63
CA GLU A 190 -13.05 -6.39 14.13
C GLU A 190 -13.17 -5.12 14.96
N SER A 191 -12.17 -4.82 15.80
CA SER A 191 -12.15 -3.59 16.60
C SER A 191 -12.15 -2.31 15.75
N TYR A 192 -11.55 -2.35 14.55
CA TYR A 192 -11.54 -1.25 13.59
C TYR A 192 -12.80 -1.22 12.70
N LYS A 193 -13.40 -2.38 12.44
CA LYS A 193 -14.63 -2.52 11.66
C LYS A 193 -15.89 -2.14 12.45
N ASN A 194 -15.85 -2.22 13.78
CA ASN A 194 -17.02 -2.03 14.62
C ASN A 194 -17.70 -0.67 14.38
N GLY A 195 -19.00 -0.70 14.09
CA GLY A 195 -19.81 0.49 13.81
C GLY A 195 -19.59 1.14 12.44
N LYS A 196 -18.92 0.46 11.49
CA LYS A 196 -18.72 0.92 10.11
C LYS A 196 -19.38 -0.02 9.11
N ASP A 197 -19.87 0.55 8.02
CA ASP A 197 -20.38 -0.23 6.90
C ASP A 197 -19.21 -0.93 6.17
N PRO A 198 -19.33 -2.23 5.82
CA PRO A 198 -18.27 -2.94 5.09
C PRO A 198 -17.87 -2.27 3.77
N SER A 199 -18.79 -1.59 3.09
CA SER A 199 -18.52 -0.86 1.84
C SER A 199 -17.66 0.39 2.04
N ASP A 200 -17.60 0.91 3.27
CA ASP A 200 -16.74 2.03 3.65
C ASP A 200 -15.33 1.58 4.07
N ILE A 201 -15.01 0.28 4.00
CA ILE A 201 -13.73 -0.26 4.47
C ILE A 201 -12.96 -0.90 3.33
N VAL A 202 -11.75 -0.39 3.07
CA VAL A 202 -10.78 -1.02 2.19
C VAL A 202 -9.68 -1.62 3.04
N VAL A 203 -9.40 -2.90 2.85
CA VAL A 203 -8.28 -3.57 3.50
C VAL A 203 -7.12 -3.66 2.51
N VAL A 204 -5.94 -3.22 2.94
CA VAL A 204 -4.70 -3.35 2.19
C VAL A 204 -3.77 -4.27 2.97
N TYR A 205 -3.17 -5.26 2.32
CA TYR A 205 -2.23 -6.19 2.93
C TYR A 205 -0.86 -6.09 2.26
N GLY A 206 0.20 -6.16 3.07
CA GLY A 206 1.58 -6.33 2.62
C GLY A 206 2.37 -7.07 3.68
N GLY A 207 3.21 -8.03 3.26
CA GLY A 207 3.91 -8.91 4.20
C GLY A 207 5.36 -9.14 3.82
N LEU A 208 6.22 -9.06 4.83
CA LEU A 208 7.62 -9.50 4.82
C LEU A 208 7.83 -10.46 5.98
N SER A 209 7.12 -11.60 5.96
CA SER A 209 7.04 -12.55 7.06
C SER A 209 7.41 -13.98 6.60
N PRO A 210 7.77 -14.90 7.51
CA PRO A 210 8.02 -16.29 7.16
C PRO A 210 6.75 -16.98 6.64
N VAL A 211 6.95 -17.93 5.72
CA VAL A 211 5.88 -18.56 4.94
C VAL A 211 4.70 -19.07 5.78
N PRO A 212 4.90 -19.80 6.90
CA PRO A 212 3.78 -20.29 7.69
C PRO A 212 2.91 -19.17 8.27
N PHE A 213 3.51 -18.08 8.74
CA PHE A 213 2.78 -16.94 9.31
C PHE A 213 2.02 -16.15 8.24
N THR A 214 2.62 -15.98 7.07
CA THR A 214 1.97 -15.34 5.91
C THR A 214 0.78 -16.15 5.42
N PHE A 215 0.93 -17.49 5.35
CA PHE A 215 -0.16 -18.38 4.96
C PHE A 215 -1.29 -18.34 5.99
N LEU A 216 -0.94 -18.41 7.28
CA LEU A 216 -1.90 -18.28 8.38
C LEU A 216 -2.68 -16.95 8.31
N ALA A 217 -2.00 -15.83 8.02
CA ALA A 217 -2.66 -14.55 7.83
C ALA A 217 -3.72 -14.63 6.71
N GLY A 218 -3.38 -15.28 5.60
CA GLY A 218 -4.31 -15.57 4.51
C GLY A 218 -5.53 -16.34 5.00
N VAL A 219 -5.33 -17.47 5.69
CA VAL A 219 -6.42 -18.30 6.25
C VAL A 219 -7.30 -17.49 7.19
N LEU A 220 -6.71 -16.69 8.10
CA LEU A 220 -7.45 -15.89 9.08
C LEU A 220 -8.28 -14.78 8.43
N LEU A 221 -7.78 -14.18 7.34
CA LEU A 221 -8.44 -13.10 6.61
C LEU A 221 -9.49 -13.58 5.60
N ASP A 222 -9.39 -14.85 5.19
CA ASP A 222 -10.32 -15.53 4.27
C ASP A 222 -10.49 -14.83 2.91
N ASP A 223 -11.33 -15.38 2.03
CA ASP A 223 -11.62 -14.80 0.71
C ASP A 223 -12.90 -13.92 0.66
N GLU A 224 -13.66 -13.84 1.76
CA GLU A 224 -14.95 -13.13 1.84
C GLU A 224 -14.87 -11.60 1.59
N SER A 225 -13.69 -11.00 1.72
CA SER A 225 -13.51 -9.55 1.53
C SER A 225 -12.50 -9.23 0.44
N GLN A 226 -12.71 -8.13 -0.29
CA GLN A 226 -11.73 -7.66 -1.26
C GLN A 226 -10.54 -7.03 -0.50
N ILE A 227 -9.36 -7.64 -0.63
CA ILE A 227 -8.11 -7.17 -0.01
C ILE A 227 -7.14 -6.79 -1.12
N VAL A 228 -6.76 -5.51 -1.14
CA VAL A 228 -5.71 -5.01 -2.04
C VAL A 228 -4.36 -5.49 -1.52
N THR A 229 -3.61 -6.22 -2.33
CA THR A 229 -2.32 -6.77 -1.93
C THR A 229 -1.18 -6.01 -2.58
N LEU A 230 -0.22 -5.53 -1.78
CA LEU A 230 1.07 -5.03 -2.23
C LEU A 230 2.16 -6.00 -1.81
N ASP A 231 3.27 -6.01 -2.54
CA ASP A 231 4.46 -6.79 -2.18
C ASP A 231 5.70 -5.90 -2.19
N TRP A 232 6.75 -6.35 -1.50
CA TRP A 232 8.00 -5.62 -1.41
C TRP A 232 8.89 -5.91 -2.62
N ASP A 233 9.12 -4.89 -3.43
CA ASP A 233 10.04 -4.95 -4.55
C ASP A 233 11.46 -4.72 -4.04
N ARG A 234 12.28 -5.76 -4.12
CA ARG A 234 13.67 -5.75 -3.64
C ARG A 234 14.60 -4.94 -4.54
N ALA A 235 14.26 -4.77 -5.82
CA ALA A 235 15.07 -4.02 -6.76
C ALA A 235 14.85 -2.51 -6.58
N SER A 236 13.60 -2.10 -6.33
CA SER A 236 13.26 -0.69 -6.06
C SER A 236 13.26 -0.31 -4.58
N GLU A 237 13.44 -1.29 -3.67
CA GLU A 237 13.39 -1.11 -2.22
C GLU A 237 12.12 -0.39 -1.76
N ALA A 238 10.99 -0.77 -2.36
CA ALA A 238 9.69 -0.13 -2.13
C ALA A 238 8.54 -1.14 -2.20
N TRP A 239 7.46 -0.82 -1.49
CA TRP A 239 6.18 -1.50 -1.67
C TRP A 239 5.60 -1.18 -3.04
N ARG A 240 5.18 -2.23 -3.75
CA ARG A 240 4.70 -2.14 -5.13
C ARG A 240 3.37 -2.84 -5.30
N GLN A 241 2.52 -2.27 -6.14
CA GLN A 241 1.26 -2.88 -6.58
C GLN A 241 1.50 -4.03 -7.57
N LEU A 242 0.58 -4.99 -7.58
CA LEU A 242 0.61 -6.12 -8.50
C LEU A 242 -0.02 -5.77 -9.87
N ASN A 243 0.57 -4.78 -10.55
CA ASN A 243 0.02 -4.17 -11.77
C ASN A 243 0.71 -4.59 -13.08
N SER A 244 1.57 -5.60 -13.06
CA SER A 244 2.16 -6.16 -14.29
C SER A 244 1.17 -7.05 -15.04
N GLU A 245 1.43 -7.27 -16.33
CA GLU A 245 0.65 -8.20 -17.15
C GLU A 245 0.86 -9.67 -16.71
N ASP A 246 -0.16 -10.51 -16.91
CA ASP A 246 -0.05 -11.95 -16.67
C ASP A 246 0.84 -12.58 -17.75
N ASP A 247 1.88 -13.30 -17.32
CA ASP A 247 2.84 -13.96 -18.21
C ASP A 247 2.38 -15.35 -18.68
N GLY A 248 1.21 -15.80 -18.24
CA GLY A 248 0.58 -17.06 -18.61
C GLY A 248 1.16 -18.31 -17.93
N ASP A 249 2.16 -18.15 -17.05
CA ASP A 249 2.76 -19.29 -16.36
C ASP A 249 1.75 -19.95 -15.42
N SER A 250 1.59 -21.26 -15.55
CA SER A 250 0.66 -22.08 -14.77
C SER A 250 1.41 -23.22 -14.07
N PHE A 251 0.84 -23.78 -13.00
CA PHE A 251 1.44 -24.90 -12.29
C PHE A 251 1.54 -26.14 -13.17
N LYS A 252 2.73 -26.74 -13.21
CA LYS A 252 2.95 -28.12 -13.64
C LYS A 252 2.80 -29.00 -12.41
N VAL A 253 1.80 -29.87 -12.45
CA VAL A 253 1.41 -30.75 -11.35
C VAL A 253 1.96 -32.16 -11.62
N ALA A 254 2.56 -32.79 -10.62
CA ALA A 254 3.01 -34.17 -10.66
C ALA A 254 2.71 -34.88 -9.33
N GLY A 255 2.52 -36.21 -9.35
CA GLY A 255 2.38 -37.04 -8.16
C GLY A 255 0.93 -37.34 -7.75
N ILE A 256 -0.05 -36.50 -8.14
CA ILE A 256 -1.45 -36.67 -7.70
C ILE A 256 -2.05 -37.97 -8.23
N GLU A 257 -1.85 -38.25 -9.52
CA GLU A 257 -2.42 -39.43 -10.17
C GLU A 257 -1.69 -40.73 -9.79
N GLN A 258 -0.54 -40.63 -9.13
CA GLN A 258 0.28 -41.76 -8.70
C GLN A 258 0.15 -42.05 -7.19
N LEU A 259 -0.77 -41.39 -6.49
CA LEU A 259 -0.97 -41.63 -5.06
C LEU A 259 -1.41 -43.08 -4.81
N PRO A 260 -0.74 -43.79 -3.88
CA PRO A 260 -1.17 -45.13 -3.49
C PRO A 260 -2.62 -45.14 -2.98
N PRO A 261 -3.41 -46.19 -3.27
CA PRO A 261 -4.75 -46.34 -2.71
C PRO A 261 -4.72 -46.28 -1.18
N GLY A 262 -5.64 -45.49 -0.60
CA GLY A 262 -5.73 -45.31 0.86
C GLY A 262 -4.73 -44.30 1.45
N THR A 263 -4.06 -43.50 0.62
CA THR A 263 -3.20 -42.40 1.10
C THR A 263 -4.02 -41.38 1.88
N THR A 264 -3.75 -41.24 3.17
CA THR A 264 -4.41 -40.26 4.04
C THR A 264 -3.58 -39.01 4.29
N GLU A 265 -2.27 -39.06 4.07
CA GLU A 265 -1.34 -37.96 4.29
C GLU A 265 -0.42 -37.78 3.08
N VAL A 266 -0.18 -36.54 2.68
CA VAL A 266 0.64 -36.23 1.50
C VAL A 266 1.50 -35.00 1.75
N ALA A 267 2.73 -35.01 1.24
CA ALA A 267 3.56 -33.82 1.18
C ALA A 267 3.31 -33.08 -0.14
N VAL A 268 3.00 -31.79 -0.06
CA VAL A 268 2.78 -30.93 -1.23
C VAL A 268 3.92 -29.92 -1.31
N ALA A 269 4.74 -30.02 -2.35
CA ALA A 269 5.84 -29.13 -2.63
C ALA A 269 5.44 -28.10 -3.70
N VAL A 270 5.27 -26.83 -3.30
CA VAL A 270 4.85 -25.74 -4.18
C VAL A 270 6.02 -24.81 -4.46
N SER A 271 6.51 -24.85 -5.70
CA SER A 271 7.70 -24.12 -6.16
C SER A 271 7.31 -22.98 -7.11
N VAL A 272 7.22 -21.77 -6.56
CA VAL A 272 6.81 -20.57 -7.31
C VAL A 272 8.01 -19.66 -7.61
N SER A 273 8.76 -19.31 -6.57
CA SER A 273 9.93 -18.41 -6.66
C SER A 273 11.26 -19.15 -6.59
N TYR A 274 11.33 -20.17 -5.75
CA TYR A 274 12.46 -21.10 -5.62
C TYR A 274 11.95 -22.53 -5.74
N LEU A 275 12.87 -23.46 -5.98
CA LEU A 275 12.57 -24.88 -5.96
C LEU A 275 12.50 -25.35 -4.50
N VAL A 276 11.45 -26.08 -4.16
CA VAL A 276 11.40 -26.88 -2.93
C VAL A 276 12.16 -28.18 -3.22
N ASP A 277 13.17 -28.48 -2.41
CA ASP A 277 14.00 -29.69 -2.56
C ASP A 277 13.20 -30.94 -2.15
N PRO A 278 12.87 -31.86 -3.08
CA PRO A 278 12.14 -33.08 -2.76
C PRO A 278 12.91 -33.99 -1.79
N GLU A 279 14.24 -33.96 -1.79
CA GLU A 279 15.04 -34.74 -0.86
C GLU A 279 14.92 -34.18 0.56
N ALA A 280 14.93 -32.85 0.74
CA ALA A 280 14.70 -32.21 2.03
C ALA A 280 13.30 -32.51 2.56
N VAL A 281 12.29 -32.51 1.69
CA VAL A 281 10.93 -32.92 2.03
C VAL A 281 10.91 -34.39 2.46
N SER A 282 11.54 -35.29 1.70
CA SER A 282 11.61 -36.72 2.02
C SER A 282 12.35 -36.99 3.32
N ARG A 283 13.40 -36.23 3.65
CA ARG A 283 14.10 -36.32 4.94
C ARG A 283 13.21 -35.90 6.10
N SER A 284 12.31 -34.94 5.87
CA SER A 284 11.39 -34.43 6.87
C SER A 284 10.18 -35.36 7.05
N LEU A 285 9.70 -35.97 5.96
CA LEU A 285 8.54 -36.86 5.93
C LEU A 285 8.84 -38.12 5.09
N PRO A 286 9.57 -39.10 5.63
CA PRO A 286 10.07 -40.25 4.85
C PRO A 286 8.99 -41.18 4.29
N SER A 287 7.82 -41.22 4.92
CA SER A 287 6.71 -42.12 4.56
C SER A 287 5.63 -41.48 3.71
N SER A 288 5.67 -40.16 3.51
CA SER A 288 4.60 -39.43 2.83
C SER A 288 4.90 -39.32 1.33
N PRO A 289 3.97 -39.69 0.44
CA PRO A 289 4.12 -39.42 -0.98
C PRO A 289 4.20 -37.92 -1.25
N ILE A 290 4.96 -37.52 -2.27
CA ILE A 290 5.19 -36.12 -2.62
C ILE A 290 4.41 -35.78 -3.89
N VAL A 291 3.61 -34.72 -3.79
CA VAL A 291 2.92 -34.06 -4.89
C VAL A 291 3.61 -32.73 -5.15
N GLU A 292 3.90 -32.43 -6.41
CA GLU A 292 4.67 -31.25 -6.79
C GLU A 292 3.83 -30.31 -7.65
N LEU A 293 3.77 -29.03 -7.27
CA LEU A 293 3.20 -27.93 -8.04
C LEU A 293 4.33 -26.96 -8.38
N LYS A 294 4.76 -26.91 -9.64
CA LYS A 294 5.94 -26.15 -10.06
C LYS A 294 5.63 -25.15 -11.17
N LEU A 295 6.06 -23.91 -11.02
CA LEU A 295 6.11 -22.99 -12.16
C LEU A 295 7.33 -23.28 -13.04
N PRO A 296 7.20 -23.21 -14.38
CA PRO A 296 8.30 -23.46 -15.30
C PRO A 296 9.39 -22.39 -15.16
N ARG A 297 9.02 -21.11 -15.16
CA ARG A 297 9.94 -20.00 -14.90
C ARG A 297 9.80 -19.55 -13.45
N ARG A 298 10.87 -19.71 -12.69
CA ARG A 298 10.94 -19.32 -11.28
C ARG A 298 11.87 -18.13 -11.15
N SER A 299 11.36 -17.06 -10.57
CA SER A 299 12.15 -15.91 -10.17
C SER A 299 11.59 -15.38 -8.84
N PRO A 300 12.44 -14.81 -7.97
CA PRO A 300 11.96 -14.01 -6.86
C PRO A 300 11.30 -12.70 -7.31
N ASP A 301 11.22 -12.42 -8.61
CA ASP A 301 10.82 -11.13 -9.21
C ASP A 301 9.81 -11.26 -10.37
N ASN A 302 9.07 -12.37 -10.49
CA ASN A 302 8.14 -12.60 -11.63
C ASN A 302 6.67 -12.82 -11.29
N HIS A 303 6.19 -12.43 -10.09
CA HIS A 303 4.76 -12.52 -9.74
C HIS A 303 4.13 -11.16 -9.43
N TRP A 304 4.49 -10.13 -10.21
CA TRP A 304 3.96 -8.77 -10.09
C TRP A 304 2.58 -8.55 -10.73
N SER A 305 1.90 -9.61 -11.18
CA SER A 305 0.58 -9.51 -11.82
C SER A 305 -0.51 -10.06 -10.90
N GLU A 306 -1.50 -9.24 -10.55
CA GLU A 306 -2.65 -9.69 -9.77
C GLU A 306 -3.43 -10.81 -10.50
N ALA A 307 -3.65 -10.67 -11.81
CA ALA A 307 -4.34 -11.68 -12.60
C ALA A 307 -3.63 -13.05 -12.56
N LYS A 308 -2.30 -13.05 -12.71
CA LYS A 308 -1.48 -14.26 -12.54
C LYS A 308 -1.68 -14.87 -11.16
N GLN A 309 -1.56 -14.07 -10.09
CA GLN A 309 -1.67 -14.60 -8.74
C GLN A 309 -3.06 -15.15 -8.43
N GLN A 310 -4.14 -14.52 -8.94
CA GLN A 310 -5.51 -15.03 -8.81
C GLN A 310 -5.69 -16.37 -9.53
N ARG A 311 -5.12 -16.51 -10.74
CA ARG A 311 -5.16 -17.77 -11.49
C ARG A 311 -4.41 -18.88 -10.76
N LEU A 312 -3.18 -18.62 -10.30
CA LEU A 312 -2.39 -19.58 -9.53
C LEU A 312 -3.09 -20.00 -8.23
N MET A 313 -3.74 -19.07 -7.57
CA MET A 313 -4.56 -19.32 -6.38
C MET A 313 -5.70 -20.31 -6.68
N MET A 314 -6.43 -20.14 -7.79
CA MET A 314 -7.48 -21.08 -8.20
C MET A 314 -6.91 -22.44 -8.61
N GLU A 315 -5.78 -22.48 -9.31
CA GLU A 315 -5.08 -23.73 -9.66
C GLU A 315 -4.64 -24.49 -8.40
N PHE A 316 -4.11 -23.79 -7.40
CA PHE A 316 -3.73 -24.37 -6.12
C PHE A 316 -4.96 -24.96 -5.40
N LEU A 317 -6.04 -24.19 -5.24
CA LEU A 317 -7.29 -24.66 -4.63
C LEU A 317 -7.83 -25.91 -5.33
N THR A 318 -7.87 -25.89 -6.66
CA THR A 318 -8.34 -27.03 -7.47
C THR A 318 -7.54 -28.29 -7.16
N ASN A 319 -6.21 -28.18 -7.01
CA ASN A 319 -5.39 -29.34 -6.67
C ASN A 319 -5.58 -29.78 -5.21
N MET A 320 -5.85 -28.87 -4.26
CA MET A 320 -6.17 -29.26 -2.88
C MET A 320 -7.50 -30.03 -2.81
N ILE A 321 -8.50 -29.62 -3.60
CA ILE A 321 -9.77 -30.35 -3.74
C ILE A 321 -9.52 -31.75 -4.33
N ARG A 322 -8.72 -31.86 -5.40
CA ARG A 322 -8.39 -33.17 -5.99
C ARG A 322 -7.72 -34.12 -4.99
N LEU A 323 -6.87 -33.59 -4.11
CA LEU A 323 -6.26 -34.39 -3.02
C LEU A 323 -7.33 -34.85 -2.02
N ALA A 324 -8.23 -33.95 -1.61
CA ALA A 324 -9.33 -34.29 -0.72
C ALA A 324 -10.24 -35.38 -1.31
N ASP A 325 -10.60 -35.25 -2.58
CA ASP A 325 -11.40 -36.23 -3.34
C ASP A 325 -10.70 -37.60 -3.45
N SER A 326 -9.37 -37.61 -3.36
CA SER A 326 -8.55 -38.84 -3.34
C SER A 326 -8.45 -39.48 -1.95
N GLY A 327 -9.14 -38.92 -0.93
CA GLY A 327 -9.16 -39.43 0.44
C GLY A 327 -8.07 -38.88 1.35
N VAL A 328 -7.29 -37.90 0.89
CA VAL A 328 -6.27 -37.23 1.71
C VAL A 328 -6.95 -36.43 2.83
N LYS A 329 -6.48 -36.62 4.07
CA LYS A 329 -6.96 -35.96 5.28
C LYS A 329 -5.96 -34.94 5.82
N THR A 330 -4.68 -35.12 5.54
CA THR A 330 -3.61 -34.22 5.99
C THR A 330 -2.68 -33.85 4.84
N ILE A 331 -2.45 -32.55 4.67
CA ILE A 331 -1.52 -31.98 3.71
C ILE A 331 -0.34 -31.36 4.47
N HIS A 332 0.86 -31.83 4.16
CA HIS A 332 2.10 -31.23 4.62
C HIS A 332 2.63 -30.29 3.53
N LEU A 333 2.41 -28.99 3.71
CA LEU A 333 2.70 -27.98 2.70
C LEU A 333 4.10 -27.39 2.86
N PHE A 334 4.92 -27.56 1.82
CA PHE A 334 6.24 -26.96 1.66
C PHE A 334 6.15 -25.95 0.53
N LEU A 335 6.32 -24.66 0.84
CA LEU A 335 6.00 -23.58 -0.08
C LEU A 335 7.15 -22.60 -0.21
N ALA A 336 7.56 -22.33 -1.45
CA ALA A 336 8.58 -21.34 -1.79
C ALA A 336 8.03 -20.31 -2.78
N ALA A 337 7.49 -19.20 -2.27
CA ALA A 337 6.85 -18.16 -3.08
C ALA A 337 7.10 -16.74 -2.52
N GLN A 338 6.84 -15.73 -3.37
CA GLN A 338 6.73 -14.33 -2.92
C GLN A 338 5.59 -14.21 -1.88
N ASN A 339 5.70 -13.25 -0.95
CA ASN A 339 4.79 -13.15 0.21
C ASN A 339 3.33 -12.93 -0.22
N SER A 340 3.10 -12.11 -1.23
CA SER A 340 1.76 -11.88 -1.80
C SER A 340 1.11 -13.17 -2.34
N VAL A 341 1.89 -14.02 -3.00
CA VAL A 341 1.42 -15.33 -3.47
C VAL A 341 1.09 -16.24 -2.29
N VAL A 342 1.99 -16.38 -1.31
CA VAL A 342 1.76 -17.20 -0.10
C VAL A 342 0.47 -16.78 0.60
N PHE A 343 0.29 -15.48 0.78
CA PHE A 343 -0.90 -14.90 1.40
C PHE A 343 -2.16 -15.28 0.63
N ARG A 344 -2.19 -15.10 -0.69
CA ARG A 344 -3.35 -15.46 -1.52
C ARG A 344 -3.66 -16.95 -1.51
N LEU A 345 -2.64 -17.82 -1.51
CA LEU A 345 -2.85 -19.27 -1.38
C LEU A 345 -3.51 -19.63 -0.04
N GLY A 346 -3.11 -18.96 1.04
CA GLY A 346 -3.75 -19.12 2.35
C GLY A 346 -5.21 -18.66 2.37
N ARG A 347 -5.54 -17.57 1.67
CA ARG A 347 -6.89 -17.00 1.64
C ARG A 347 -7.94 -17.92 1.02
N VAL A 348 -7.57 -18.68 -0.01
CA VAL A 348 -8.50 -19.62 -0.66
C VAL A 348 -8.53 -20.99 0.01
N TYR A 349 -7.76 -21.18 1.07
CA TYR A 349 -7.76 -22.45 1.77
C TYR A 349 -9.03 -22.56 2.63
N ASP A 350 -10.09 -23.10 2.03
CA ASP A 350 -11.40 -23.23 2.65
C ASP A 350 -11.33 -24.00 3.98
N LYS A 351 -11.79 -23.35 5.04
CA LYS A 351 -11.69 -23.86 6.41
C LYS A 351 -12.59 -25.06 6.69
N ARG A 352 -13.57 -25.35 5.84
CA ARG A 352 -14.64 -26.31 6.15
C ARG A 352 -14.45 -27.65 5.44
N ASN A 353 -13.97 -27.63 4.20
CA ASN A 353 -14.02 -28.76 3.30
C ASN A 353 -12.62 -29.25 2.90
N LEU A 354 -11.60 -28.40 2.92
CA LEU A 354 -10.25 -28.83 2.58
C LEU A 354 -9.59 -29.62 3.72
N PRO A 355 -8.62 -30.51 3.42
CA PRO A 355 -7.94 -31.31 4.43
C PRO A 355 -7.23 -30.46 5.49
N ARG A 356 -6.84 -31.08 6.62
CA ARG A 356 -5.94 -30.43 7.58
C ARG A 356 -4.64 -30.06 6.88
N VAL A 357 -4.08 -28.89 7.17
CA VAL A 357 -2.84 -28.43 6.53
C VAL A 357 -1.81 -27.97 7.55
N LEU A 358 -0.59 -28.49 7.40
CA LEU A 358 0.60 -28.11 8.15
C LEU A 358 1.55 -27.38 7.22
N VAL A 359 1.82 -26.11 7.46
CA VAL A 359 2.70 -25.30 6.60
C VAL A 359 4.08 -25.18 7.23
N TYR A 360 5.09 -25.70 6.54
CA TYR A 360 6.44 -25.88 7.09
C TYR A 360 7.31 -24.63 6.94
N GLN A 361 8.06 -24.32 8.01
CA GLN A 361 9.09 -23.30 7.97
C GLN A 361 10.36 -23.88 7.34
N TYR A 362 10.93 -23.20 6.34
CA TYR A 362 12.25 -23.53 5.82
C TYR A 362 13.37 -22.80 6.57
N GLN A 363 14.46 -23.51 6.90
CA GLN A 363 15.66 -22.98 7.53
C GLN A 363 16.91 -23.55 6.84
N LYS A 364 17.54 -22.74 5.99
CA LYS A 364 18.73 -23.13 5.23
C LYS A 364 19.89 -23.48 6.16
N GLY A 365 20.63 -24.55 5.83
CA GLY A 365 21.88 -24.93 6.51
C GLY A 365 21.69 -25.64 7.84
N ARG A 366 20.47 -26.08 8.16
CA ARG A 366 20.18 -26.97 9.29
C ARG A 366 20.21 -28.43 8.84
N LYS A 367 20.42 -29.35 9.78
CA LYS A 367 20.35 -30.80 9.52
C LYS A 367 18.95 -31.23 9.07
N VAL A 368 17.92 -30.62 9.67
CA VAL A 368 16.53 -30.70 9.24
C VAL A 368 16.16 -29.31 8.74
N GLU A 369 15.98 -29.17 7.44
CA GLU A 369 15.71 -27.87 6.80
C GLU A 369 14.28 -27.39 7.04
N HIS A 370 13.40 -28.29 7.49
CA HIS A 370 12.03 -27.97 7.90
C HIS A 370 11.80 -28.37 9.36
N PRO A 371 12.23 -27.58 10.35
CA PRO A 371 12.23 -28.04 11.75
C PRO A 371 10.86 -27.99 12.44
N TRP A 372 9.91 -27.23 11.90
CA TRP A 372 8.57 -27.08 12.46
C TRP A 372 7.58 -26.56 11.41
N SER A 373 6.29 -26.65 11.71
CA SER A 373 5.18 -26.14 10.92
C SER A 373 4.13 -25.45 11.78
N ILE A 374 3.25 -24.71 11.13
CA ILE A 374 1.99 -24.25 11.73
C ILE A 374 0.89 -25.17 11.21
N GLU A 375 0.19 -25.84 12.12
CA GLU A 375 -1.09 -26.45 11.83
C GLU A 375 -2.14 -25.34 11.75
N MET A 376 -2.80 -25.23 10.59
CA MET A 376 -3.77 -24.16 10.34
C MET A 376 -5.10 -24.43 11.05
N PRO A 377 -5.84 -23.38 11.46
CA PRO A 377 -7.15 -23.53 12.10
C PRO A 377 -8.23 -23.81 11.05
N VAL A 378 -8.19 -25.00 10.48
CA VAL A 378 -9.11 -25.51 9.45
C VAL A 378 -9.69 -26.85 9.90
N GLN A 379 -10.84 -27.23 9.34
CA GLN A 379 -11.59 -28.43 9.70
C GLN A 379 -11.95 -28.45 11.20
N ASP A 380 -11.48 -29.48 11.90
CA ASP A 380 -11.66 -29.75 13.32
C ASP A 380 -10.61 -29.05 14.20
N VAL A 381 -9.67 -28.32 13.61
CA VAL A 381 -8.63 -27.59 14.33
C VAL A 381 -9.14 -26.20 14.72
N GLU A 382 -9.54 -26.02 15.99
CA GLU A 382 -10.06 -24.74 16.47
C GLU A 382 -9.02 -23.61 16.48
N LYS A 383 -7.75 -23.95 16.73
CA LYS A 383 -6.67 -22.97 16.93
C LYS A 383 -5.42 -23.40 16.20
N ALA A 384 -4.78 -22.43 15.55
CA ALA A 384 -3.46 -22.62 14.98
C ALA A 384 -2.48 -23.08 16.06
N ALA A 385 -1.59 -24.01 15.73
CA ALA A 385 -0.61 -24.55 16.67
C ALA A 385 0.75 -24.80 15.99
N ILE A 386 1.84 -24.60 16.74
CA ILE A 386 3.17 -25.02 16.30
C ILE A 386 3.27 -26.54 16.40
N ARG A 387 3.79 -27.17 15.35
CA ARG A 387 4.12 -28.61 15.31
C ARG A 387 5.59 -28.77 15.00
N TRP A 388 6.33 -29.39 15.90
CA TRP A 388 7.74 -29.68 15.74
C TRP A 388 7.93 -31.01 14.99
N LEU A 389 8.97 -31.08 14.15
CA LEU A 389 9.33 -32.28 13.38
C LEU A 389 10.31 -33.18 14.14
#